data_AF-A0A661ZLW9-F1
#
_entry.id   AF-A0A661ZLW9-F1
#
_cell.length_a   1.000
_cell.length_b   1.000
_cell.length_c   1.000
_cell.angle_alpha   90.00
_cell.angle_beta   90.00
_cell.angle_gamma   90.00
#
_symmetry.space_group_name_H-M   'P 1'
#
loop_
_entity.id
_entity.type
_entity.pdbx_description
1 polymer ?
#
loop_
_entity_poly.entity_id
_entity_poly.type
_entity_poly.pdbx_seq_one_letter_code
_entity_poly.pdbx_strand_id
1 'polypeptide(L)' 'MSEFSNNNKKRVEDLLAFSLGIMSGEDGRMLLEKYKEAIEHVTPQDMLILEDKQMQMGIKPEAIKKDVDK' A
#
# COMPACT_ATOMS: atom_id res chain seq x y z
N MET A 1 -2.25 0.15 -25.35
CA MET A 1 -1.64 -0.96 -24.58
C MET A 1 -0.73 -0.48 -23.45
N SER A 2 -0.25 0.77 -23.45
CA SER A 2 0.64 1.30 -22.39
C SER A 2 -0.06 1.96 -21.19
N GLU A 3 -1.36 2.25 -21.30
CA GLU A 3 -2.12 2.98 -20.27
C GLU A 3 -2.49 2.08 -19.07
N PHE A 4 -2.77 0.79 -19.32
CA PHE A 4 -3.10 -0.18 -18.27
C PHE A 4 -1.93 -0.46 -17.33
N SER A 5 -0.70 -0.55 -17.86
CA SER A 5 0.49 -0.76 -17.03
C SER A 5 0.88 0.48 -16.21
N ASN A 6 0.61 1.68 -16.72
CA ASN A 6 0.97 2.92 -16.03
C ASN A 6 0.02 3.22 -14.87
N ASN A 7 -1.29 3.00 -15.07
CA ASN A 7 -2.27 3.13 -13.99
C ASN A 7 -2.06 2.09 -12.88
N ASN A 8 -1.68 0.87 -13.24
CA ASN A 8 -1.38 -0.18 -12.26
C ASN A 8 -0.20 0.20 -11.35
N LYS A 9 0.89 0.72 -11.91
CA LYS A 9 2.07 1.16 -11.14
C LYS A 9 1.72 2.23 -10.12
N LYS A 10 1.02 3.29 -10.54
CA LYS A 10 0.62 4.38 -9.65
C LYS A 10 -0.25 3.87 -8.51
N ARG A 11 -1.20 2.99 -8.82
CA ARG A 11 -2.09 2.38 -7.82
C ARG A 11 -1.33 1.57 -6.77
N VAL A 12 -0.36 0.76 -7.20
CA VAL A 12 0.52 0.01 -6.29
C VAL A 12 1.34 0.95 -5.41
N GLU A 13 1.84 2.06 -5.96
CA GLU A 13 2.60 3.06 -5.19
C GLU A 13 1.72 3.79 -4.16
N ASP A 14 0.49 4.14 -4.52
CA ASP A 14 -0.49 4.74 -3.61
C ASP A 14 -0.87 3.77 -2.47
N LEU A 15 -1.08 2.49 -2.76
CA LEU A 15 -1.35 1.46 -1.74
C LEU A 15 -0.14 1.20 -0.83
N LEU A 16 1.07 1.29 -1.38
CA LEU A 16 2.31 1.17 -0.59
C LEU A 16 2.47 2.38 0.34
N ALA A 17 2.21 3.59 -0.16
CA ALA A 17 2.24 4.81 0.63
C ALA A 17 1.17 4.81 1.73
N PHE A 18 -0.04 4.32 1.43
CA PHE A 18 -1.08 4.06 2.44
C PHE A 18 -0.56 3.14 3.54
N SER A 19 -0.02 1.97 3.16
CA SER A 19 0.48 0.98 4.11
C SER A 19 1.61 1.53 4.99
N LEU A 20 2.55 2.28 4.40
CA LEU A 20 3.66 2.92 5.11
C LEU A 20 3.20 4.05 6.04
N GLY A 21 2.21 4.85 5.62
CA GLY A 21 1.65 5.92 6.43
C GLY A 21 0.95 5.36 7.68
N ILE A 22 0.16 4.29 7.51
CA ILE A 22 -0.46 3.57 8.64
C ILE A 22 0.62 3.05 9.61
N MET A 23 1.69 2.44 9.09
CA MET A 23 2.82 1.96 9.92
C MET A 23 3.60 3.10 10.59
N SER A 24 3.56 4.31 10.04
CA SER A 24 4.22 5.49 10.61
C SER A 24 3.35 6.24 11.62
N GLY A 25 2.11 5.78 11.85
CA GLY A 25 1.15 6.40 12.76
C GLY A 25 0.47 7.66 12.19
N GLU A 26 0.44 7.82 10.86
CA GLU A 26 -0.36 8.86 10.22
C GLU A 26 -1.87 8.60 10.37
N ASP A 27 -2.67 9.65 10.22
CA ASP A 27 -4.12 9.54 10.37
C ASP A 27 -4.72 8.64 9.28
N GLY A 28 -5.20 7.47 9.71
CA GLY A 28 -5.74 6.45 8.81
C GLY A 28 -6.97 6.91 8.02
N ARG A 29 -7.76 7.87 8.53
CA ARG A 29 -8.90 8.42 7.78
C ARG A 29 -8.42 9.31 6.65
N MET A 30 -7.47 10.20 6.91
CA MET A 30 -6.86 11.05 5.88
C MET A 30 -6.17 10.20 4.79
N LEU A 31 -5.44 9.15 5.18
CA LEU A 31 -4.80 8.25 4.23
C LEU A 31 -5.83 7.50 3.38
N LEU A 32 -6.93 7.04 3.99
CA LEU A 32 -8.00 6.33 3.29
C LEU A 32 -8.75 7.24 2.31
N GLU A 33 -8.97 8.51 2.65
CA GLU A 33 -9.53 9.50 1.72
C GLU A 33 -8.55 9.84 0.59
N LYS A 34 -7.26 10.01 0.90
CA LYS A 34 -6.21 10.37 -0.06
C LYS A 34 -5.96 9.28 -1.11
N TYR A 35 -5.99 8.01 -0.70
CA TYR A 35 -5.74 6.87 -1.58
C TYR A 35 -7.01 6.09 -1.92
N LYS A 36 -8.18 6.71 -1.74
CA LYS A 36 -9.49 6.07 -1.91
C LYS A 36 -9.64 5.39 -3.27
N GLU A 37 -9.29 6.08 -4.36
CA GLU A 37 -9.36 5.52 -5.72
C GLU A 37 -8.49 4.26 -5.88
N ALA A 38 -7.32 4.24 -5.25
CA ALA A 38 -6.42 3.10 -5.33
C ALA A 38 -6.95 1.89 -4.54
N ILE A 39 -7.57 2.14 -3.38
CA ILE A 39 -8.19 1.13 -2.53
C ILE A 39 -9.48 0.58 -3.19
N GLU A 40 -10.32 1.43 -3.76
CA GLU A 40 -11.59 1.01 -4.41
C GLU A 40 -11.35 0.16 -5.66
N HIS A 41 -10.24 0.39 -6.37
CA HIS A 41 -9.90 -0.33 -7.59
C HIS A 41 -8.77 -1.36 -7.42
N VAL A 42 -8.39 -1.71 -6.18
CA VAL A 42 -7.31 -2.68 -5.95
C VAL A 42 -7.67 -4.04 -6.56
N THR A 43 -6.68 -4.67 -7.20
CA THR A 43 -6.80 -6.01 -7.78
C THR A 43 -5.83 -6.98 -7.10
N PRO A 44 -6.07 -8.31 -7.18
CA PRO A 44 -5.16 -9.30 -6.61
C PRO A 44 -3.72 -9.19 -7.13
N GLN A 45 -3.55 -8.79 -8.39
CA GLN A 45 -2.23 -8.56 -8.99
C GLN A 45 -1.48 -7.39 -8.31
N ASP A 46 -2.18 -6.31 -7.95
CA ASP A 46 -1.54 -5.17 -7.27
C ASP A 46 -1.07 -5.55 -5.88
N MET A 47 -1.87 -6.37 -5.16
CA MET A 47 -1.52 -6.85 -3.82
C MET A 47 -0.24 -7.70 -3.86
N LEU A 48 -0.12 -8.62 -4.83
CA LEU A 48 1.11 -9.40 -5.01
C LEU A 48 2.33 -8.51 -5.26
N ILE A 49 2.21 -7.49 -6.12
CA ILE A 49 3.31 -6.56 -6.42
C ILE A 49 3.63 -5.69 -5.19
N LEU A 50 2.61 -5.29 -4.43
CA LEU A 50 2.76 -4.52 -3.21
C LEU A 50 3.51 -5.31 -2.13
N GLU A 51 3.12 -6.56 -1.88
CA GLU A 51 3.80 -7.44 -0.93
C GLU A 51 5.25 -7.70 -1.34
N ASP A 52 5.48 -7.99 -2.63
CA ASP A 52 6.83 -8.16 -3.18
C ASP A 52 7.68 -6.90 -2.96
N LYS A 53 7.13 -5.70 -3.23
CA LYS A 53 7.80 -4.42 -2.94
C LYS A 53 8.09 -4.23 -1.45
N GLN A 54 7.15 -4.54 -0.56
CA GLN A 54 7.35 -4.41 0.89
C GLN A 54 8.48 -5.33 1.38
N MET A 55 8.55 -6.56 0.86
CA MET A 55 9.65 -7.48 1.13
C MET A 55 10.99 -6.97 0.58
N GLN A 56 11.01 -6.44 -0.64
CA GLN A 56 12.22 -5.84 -1.24
C GLN A 56 12.72 -4.61 -0.47
N MET A 57 11.80 -3.82 0.12
CA MET A 57 12.14 -2.68 0.98
C MET A 57 12.66 -3.09 2.36
N GLY A 58 12.69 -4.39 2.68
CA GLY A 58 13.15 -4.90 3.97
C GLY A 58 12.16 -4.64 5.11
N ILE A 59 10.90 -4.30 4.79
CA ILE A 59 9.84 -4.16 5.79
C ILE A 59 9.50 -5.55 6.28
N LYS A 60 10.05 -5.93 7.44
CA LYS A 60 9.75 -7.21 8.04
C LYS A 60 8.34 -7.19 8.61
N PRO A 61 7.56 -8.28 8.47
CA PRO A 61 6.24 -8.40 9.10
C PRO A 61 6.28 -8.23 10.63
N GLU A 62 7.45 -8.39 11.24
CA GLU A 62 7.71 -8.12 12.66
C GLU A 62 7.57 -6.64 13.04
N ALA A 63 7.86 -5.71 12.13
CA ALA A 63 7.65 -4.28 12.35
C ALA A 63 6.15 -3.92 12.37
N ILE A 64 5.34 -4.63 11.58
CA ILE A 64 3.88 -4.47 11.50
C ILE A 64 3.21 -5.01 12.77
N LYS A 65 3.73 -6.12 13.33
CA LYS A 65 3.20 -6.71 14.57
C LYS A 65 3.22 -5.78 15.78
N LYS A 66 4.13 -4.80 15.81
CA LYS A 66 4.27 -3.88 16.95
C LYS A 66 3.11 -2.89 17.08
N ASP A 67 2.43 -2.59 15.97
CA ASP A 67 1.27 -1.68 15.93
C ASP A 67 -0.09 -2.41 16.00
N VAL A 68 -0.11 -3.74 15.81
CA VAL A 68 -1.33 -4.56 15.93
C VAL A 68 -1.66 -4.91 17.40
N ASP A 69 -0.67 -4.87 18.29
CA ASP A 69 -0.82 -5.16 19.73
C ASP A 69 -1.07 -3.87 20.54
N LYS A 70 -2.08 -3.08 20.15
CA LYS A 70 -2.47 -1.86 20.87
C LYS A 70 -3.96 -1.81 21.17
#